data_AF-A0A538RJZ5-F1
#
_entry.id   AF-A0A538RJZ5-F1
#
_cell.length_a   1.000
_cell.length_b   1.000
_cell.length_c   1.000
_cell.angle_alpha   90.00
_cell.angle_beta   90.00
_cell.angle_gamma   90.00
#
_symmetry.space_group_name_H-M   'P 1'
#
loop_
_entity.id
_entity.type
_entity.pdbx_description
1 polymer ?
#
loop_
_entity_poly.entity_id
_entity_poly.type
_entity_poly.pdbx_seq_one_letter_code
_entity_poly.pdbx_strand_id
1 'polypeptide(L)'
;MGPAFWRTYDRMLVATGRTLLRVTTLTTRLAATVDAVGAALEAADDLVITGCASLGVLRVGVAEDEPRLLAEAIERLRAFVADGEGSVVVERGSSALRARVDPWGAVAPGPLDLMRALKQTFDPRGILNPGRFVAGI
;
A
#
# COMPACT_ATOMS: atom_id res chain seq x y z
N MET A 1 -22.53 7.99 10.28
CA MET A 1 -21.24 8.72 10.15
C MET A 1 -21.52 10.20 9.95
N GLY A 2 -20.84 11.09 10.68
CA GLY A 2 -21.07 12.54 10.60
C GLY A 2 -20.00 13.29 9.79
N PRO A 3 -20.16 14.62 9.56
CA PRO A 3 -19.22 15.43 8.77
C PRO A 3 -17.78 15.47 9.32
N ALA A 4 -17.59 15.21 10.61
CA ALA A 4 -16.25 15.11 11.20
C ALA A 4 -15.49 13.86 10.71
N PHE A 5 -16.19 12.73 10.54
CA PHE A 5 -15.58 11.50 10.06
C PHE A 5 -15.00 11.66 8.65
N TRP A 6 -15.79 12.18 7.71
CA TRP A 6 -15.36 12.36 6.32
C TRP A 6 -14.20 13.36 6.21
N ARG A 7 -14.21 14.44 7.00
CA ARG A 7 -13.07 15.36 7.06
C ARG A 7 -11.79 14.69 7.55
N THR A 8 -11.87 13.79 8.54
CA THR A 8 -10.71 13.02 9.00
C THR A 8 -10.23 12.04 7.94
N TYR A 9 -11.16 11.32 7.30
CA TYR A 9 -10.87 10.38 6.22
C TYR A 9 -10.17 11.07 5.04
N ASP A 10 -10.72 12.20 4.57
CA ASP A 10 -10.14 12.97 3.46
C ASP A 10 -8.79 13.57 3.85
N ARG A 11 -8.65 14.11 5.06
CA ARG A 11 -7.37 14.65 5.55
C ARG A 11 -6.29 13.58 5.53
N MET A 12 -6.60 12.35 5.94
CA MET A 12 -5.66 11.24 5.90
C MET A 12 -5.21 10.94 4.46
N LEU A 13 -6.13 10.98 3.49
CA LEU A 13 -5.82 10.76 2.08
C LEU A 13 -5.05 11.91 1.44
N VAL A 14 -5.24 13.14 1.89
CA VAL A 14 -4.67 14.35 1.25
C VAL A 14 -3.41 14.84 1.98
N ALA A 15 -3.20 14.50 3.25
CA ALA A 15 -2.06 14.96 4.03
C ALA A 15 -0.72 14.52 3.42
N THR A 16 0.17 15.49 3.20
CA THR A 16 1.57 15.32 2.81
C THR A 16 2.43 15.00 4.03
N GLY A 17 3.56 14.31 3.85
CA GLY A 17 4.46 13.91 4.95
C GLY A 17 4.03 12.62 5.67
N ARG A 18 3.20 11.81 5.01
CA ARG A 18 2.78 10.49 5.50
C ARG A 18 3.00 9.43 4.45
N THR A 19 3.40 8.25 4.90
CA THR A 19 3.25 7.04 4.10
C THR A 19 1.82 6.56 4.21
N LEU A 20 1.20 6.31 3.06
CA LEU A 20 -0.14 5.75 2.95
C LEU A 20 -0.04 4.36 2.34
N LEU A 21 -0.49 3.37 3.09
CA LEU A 21 -0.61 2.00 2.65
C LEU A 21 -2.08 1.67 2.43
N ARG A 22 -2.36 0.90 1.39
CA ARG A 22 -3.62 0.18 1.24
C ARG A 22 -3.36 -1.30 1.49
N VAL A 23 -4.03 -1.83 2.50
CA VAL A 23 -3.99 -3.24 2.87
C VAL A 23 -5.33 -3.87 2.50
N THR A 24 -5.31 -4.93 1.70
CA THR A 24 -6.50 -5.73 1.39
C THR A 24 -6.36 -7.09 2.04
N THR A 25 -7.45 -7.60 2.61
CA THR A 25 -7.48 -8.85 3.37
C THR A 25 -8.87 -9.49 3.27
N LEU A 26 -8.99 -10.76 3.65
CA LEU A 26 -10.29 -11.40 3.81
C LEU A 26 -11.08 -10.72 4.92
N THR A 27 -12.38 -10.50 4.72
CA THR A 27 -13.25 -9.85 5.71
C THR A 27 -13.28 -10.59 7.06
N THR A 28 -13.15 -11.92 7.03
CA THR A 28 -13.04 -12.78 8.23
C THR A 28 -11.72 -12.64 8.97
N ARG A 29 -10.69 -12.09 8.33
CA ARG A 29 -9.35 -11.84 8.91
C ARG A 29 -9.13 -10.37 9.26
N LEU A 30 -10.16 -9.53 9.15
CA LEU A 30 -10.02 -8.07 9.33
C LEU A 30 -9.43 -7.72 10.69
N ALA A 31 -9.96 -8.28 11.78
CA ALA A 31 -9.48 -8.02 13.14
C ALA A 31 -7.99 -8.40 13.29
N ALA A 32 -7.63 -9.63 12.90
CA ALA A 32 -6.24 -10.09 12.91
C ALA A 32 -5.33 -9.23 12.02
N THR A 33 -5.85 -8.67 10.93
CA THR A 33 -5.08 -7.76 10.05
C THR A 33 -4.87 -6.40 10.70
N VAL A 34 -5.85 -5.87 11.43
CA VAL A 34 -5.68 -4.64 12.22
C VAL A 34 -4.61 -4.85 13.30
N ASP A 35 -4.65 -5.99 14.01
CA ASP A 35 -3.66 -6.33 15.03
C ASP A 35 -2.25 -6.46 14.42
N ALA A 36 -2.13 -7.12 13.26
CA ALA A 36 -0.87 -7.24 12.54
C ALA A 36 -0.32 -5.88 12.08
N VAL A 37 -1.19 -4.97 11.62
CA VAL A 37 -0.79 -3.58 11.28
C VAL A 37 -0.28 -2.85 12.51
N GLY A 38 -1.00 -2.95 13.64
CA GLY A 38 -0.59 -2.35 14.90
C GLY A 38 0.78 -2.86 15.37
N ALA A 39 1.01 -4.17 15.33
CA ALA A 39 2.29 -4.77 15.71
C ALA A 39 3.42 -4.42 14.73
N ALA A 40 3.16 -4.40 13.42
CA ALA A 40 4.19 -4.11 12.42
C ALA A 40 4.67 -2.66 12.46
N LEU A 41 3.82 -1.74 12.92
CA LEU A 41 4.03 -0.29 12.96
C LEU A 41 3.96 0.26 14.39
N GLU A 42 4.23 -0.56 15.39
CA GLU A 42 4.14 -0.18 16.82
C GLU A 42 5.02 1.02 17.16
N ALA A 43 6.20 1.10 16.56
CA ALA A 43 7.15 2.19 16.74
C ALA A 43 6.86 3.44 15.86
N ALA A 44 5.85 3.37 14.98
CA ALA A 44 5.57 4.45 14.05
C ALA A 44 4.72 5.54 14.70
N ASP A 45 5.13 6.80 14.52
CA ASP A 45 4.35 7.93 14.99
C ASP A 45 3.09 8.16 14.14
N ASP A 46 2.04 8.63 14.82
CA ASP A 46 0.79 9.06 14.20
C ASP A 46 0.16 7.95 13.32
N LEU A 47 0.08 6.73 13.86
CA LEU A 47 -0.60 5.62 13.20
C LEU A 47 -2.11 5.85 13.12
N VAL A 48 -2.65 5.84 11.91
CA VAL A 48 -4.08 5.94 11.63
C VAL A 48 -4.50 4.76 10.77
N ILE A 49 -5.53 4.02 11.21
CA ILE A 49 -6.14 2.92 10.46
C ILE A 49 -7.60 3.28 10.18
N THR A 50 -7.99 3.25 8.91
CA THR A 50 -9.38 3.45 8.46
C THR A 50 -9.68 2.50 7.31
N GLY A 51 -10.91 2.49 6.80
CA GLY A 51 -11.23 1.69 5.63
C GLY A 51 -12.69 1.28 5.52
N CYS A 52 -12.92 0.25 4.73
CA CYS A 52 -14.23 -0.35 4.52
C CYS A 52 -14.16 -1.83 4.90
N ALA A 53 -14.66 -2.14 6.10
CA ALA A 53 -14.62 -3.47 6.69
C ALA A 53 -15.29 -4.53 5.81
N SER A 54 -16.43 -4.20 5.20
CA SER A 54 -17.19 -5.12 4.33
C SER A 54 -16.47 -5.45 3.02
N LEU A 55 -15.53 -4.61 2.58
CA LEU A 55 -14.69 -4.86 1.40
C LEU A 55 -13.33 -5.44 1.78
N GLY A 56 -13.02 -5.61 3.07
CA GLY A 56 -11.70 -6.07 3.52
C GLY A 56 -10.58 -5.09 3.16
N VAL A 57 -10.89 -3.80 3.02
CA VAL A 57 -9.92 -2.76 2.66
C VAL A 57 -9.61 -1.91 3.88
N LEU A 58 -8.34 -1.88 4.26
CA LEU A 58 -7.78 -0.94 5.21
C LEU A 58 -6.90 0.06 4.48
N ARG A 59 -6.95 1.30 4.93
CA ARG A 59 -5.99 2.34 4.63
C ARG A 59 -5.24 2.64 5.92
N VAL A 60 -3.92 2.62 5.83
CA VAL A 60 -3.02 2.81 6.96
C VAL A 60 -2.13 4.00 6.66
N GLY A 61 -2.14 4.98 7.54
CA GLY A 61 -1.34 6.19 7.43
C GLY A 61 -0.39 6.28 8.62
N VAL A 62 0.88 6.51 8.35
CA VAL A 62 1.92 6.74 9.37
C VAL A 62 2.75 7.95 8.98
N ALA A 63 3.34 8.64 9.97
CA ALA A 63 4.34 9.66 9.68
C ALA A 63 5.48 9.08 8.82
N GLU A 64 6.07 9.91 7.96
CA GLU A 64 7.30 9.52 7.27
C GLU A 64 8.45 9.42 8.29
N ASP A 65 8.68 8.20 8.77
CA ASP A 65 9.75 7.83 9.69
C ASP A 65 10.94 7.17 8.92
N GLU A 66 11.77 6.39 9.60
CA GLU A 66 12.93 5.67 9.07
C GLU A 66 12.54 4.72 7.91
N PRO A 67 12.94 5.00 6.65
CA PRO A 67 12.50 4.26 5.48
C PRO A 67 12.85 2.77 5.50
N ARG A 68 13.92 2.39 6.21
CA ARG A 68 14.30 0.99 6.36
C ARG A 68 13.30 0.22 7.22
N LEU A 69 12.97 0.73 8.40
CA LEU A 69 12.03 0.07 9.32
C LEU A 69 10.64 -0.05 8.70
N LEU A 70 10.23 0.98 7.96
CA LEU A 70 8.95 0.98 7.27
C LEU A 70 8.92 -0.03 6.10
N ALA A 71 10.00 -0.17 5.33
CA ALA A 71 10.10 -1.21 4.30
C ALA A 71 10.03 -2.61 4.92
N GLU A 72 10.73 -2.86 6.02
CA GLU A 72 10.67 -4.12 6.76
C GLU A 72 9.26 -4.41 7.30
N ALA A 73 8.55 -3.39 7.82
CA ALA A 73 7.17 -3.51 8.26
C ALA A 73 6.22 -3.85 7.10
N ILE A 74 6.37 -3.21 5.94
CA ILE A 74 5.57 -3.48 4.74
C ILE A 74 5.76 -4.93 4.29
N GLU A 75 6.99 -5.44 4.23
CA GLU A 75 7.24 -6.83 3.83
C GLU A 75 6.70 -7.84 4.84
N ARG A 76 6.79 -7.56 6.15
CA ARG A 76 6.11 -8.37 7.18
C ARG A 76 4.59 -8.43 6.97
N LEU A 77 3.97 -7.29 6.67
CA LEU A 77 2.54 -7.23 6.40
C LEU A 77 2.17 -7.96 5.11
N ARG A 78 2.99 -7.88 4.06
CA ARG A 78 2.81 -8.65 2.82
C ARG A 78 2.83 -10.14 3.09
N ALA A 79 3.81 -10.61 3.85
CA ALA A 79 3.88 -12.01 4.25
C ALA A 79 2.65 -12.44 5.05
N PHE A 80 2.18 -11.60 5.98
CA PHE A 80 1.00 -11.89 6.80
C PHE A 80 -0.29 -12.03 5.97
N VAL A 81 -0.48 -11.18 4.96
CA VAL A 81 -1.71 -11.20 4.12
C VAL A 81 -1.63 -12.18 2.94
N ALA A 82 -0.45 -12.70 2.61
CA ALA A 82 -0.24 -13.59 1.48
C ALA A 82 -1.10 -14.87 1.54
N ASP A 83 -1.22 -15.46 2.74
CA ASP A 83 -2.02 -16.68 2.96
C ASP A 83 -3.52 -16.52 2.64
N GLY A 84 -4.02 -15.28 2.61
CA GLY A 84 -5.42 -14.95 2.34
C GLY A 84 -5.64 -14.27 0.98
N GLU A 85 -4.69 -14.35 0.06
CA GLU A 85 -4.71 -13.60 -1.22
C GLU A 85 -4.86 -12.08 -1.02
N GLY A 86 -4.40 -11.57 0.11
CA GLY A 86 -4.39 -10.14 0.41
C GLY A 86 -3.23 -9.40 -0.27
N SER A 87 -3.20 -8.08 -0.12
CA SER A 87 -2.14 -7.26 -0.70
C SER A 87 -1.82 -6.05 0.17
N VAL A 88 -0.59 -5.54 0.04
CA VAL A 88 -0.16 -4.27 0.66
C VAL A 88 0.50 -3.40 -0.41
N VAL A 89 -0.15 -2.29 -0.72
CA VAL A 89 0.29 -1.30 -1.72
C VAL A 89 0.67 0.00 -1.03
N VAL A 90 1.82 0.56 -1.41
CA VAL A 90 2.28 1.90 -0.99
C VAL A 90 1.68 2.94 -1.93
N GLU A 91 0.53 3.50 -1.57
CA GLU A 91 -0.15 4.55 -2.35
C GLU A 91 0.63 5.87 -2.29
N ARG A 92 1.20 6.20 -1.12
CA ARG A 92 2.06 7.36 -0.89
C ARG A 92 3.23 6.98 0.00
N GLY A 93 4.38 7.62 -0.20
CA GLY A 93 5.56 7.51 0.65
C GLY A 93 6.69 8.40 0.13
N SER A 94 7.82 8.43 0.83
CA SER A 94 9.01 9.17 0.37
C SER A 94 9.69 8.47 -0.81
N SER A 95 10.57 9.17 -1.52
CA SER A 95 11.43 8.56 -2.55
C SER A 95 12.38 7.54 -1.94
N ALA A 96 12.90 7.80 -0.74
CA ALA A 96 13.78 6.90 0.00
C ALA A 96 13.10 5.57 0.35
N LEU A 97 11.82 5.59 0.72
CA LEU A 97 11.03 4.38 0.93
C LEU A 97 10.86 3.61 -0.38
N ARG A 98 10.43 4.29 -1.46
CA ARG A 98 10.19 3.64 -2.77
C ARG A 98 11.47 3.06 -3.41
N ALA A 99 12.64 3.55 -3.03
CA ALA A 99 13.92 2.97 -3.44
C ALA A 99 14.25 1.66 -2.69
N ARG A 100 13.59 1.40 -1.55
CA ARG A 100 13.83 0.23 -0.69
C ARG A 100 12.77 -0.86 -0.83
N VAL A 101 11.54 -0.48 -1.16
CA VAL A 101 10.41 -1.41 -1.29
C VAL A 101 9.65 -1.13 -2.58
N ASP A 102 9.31 -2.19 -3.31
CA ASP A 102 8.42 -2.07 -4.46
C ASP A 102 7.04 -1.57 -3.98
N PRO A 103 6.51 -0.46 -4.53
CA PRO A 103 5.23 0.09 -4.06
C PRO A 103 4.02 -0.82 -4.27
N TRP A 104 4.09 -1.77 -5.21
CA TRP A 104 2.93 -2.56 -5.63
C TRP A 104 2.85 -3.93 -4.94
N GLY A 105 4.01 -4.51 -4.62
CA GLY A 105 4.14 -5.85 -4.10
C GLY A 105 4.27 -6.88 -5.21
N ALA A 106 4.41 -8.15 -4.81
CA ALA A 106 4.58 -9.23 -5.77
C ALA A 106 3.37 -9.35 -6.70
N VAL A 107 3.64 -9.47 -8.00
CA VAL A 107 2.62 -9.72 -9.03
C VAL A 107 2.98 -11.01 -9.74
N ALA A 108 1.96 -11.85 -9.97
CA ALA A 108 2.15 -13.12 -10.66
C ALA A 108 2.67 -12.89 -12.09
N PRO A 109 3.52 -13.79 -12.64
CA PRO A 109 4.13 -13.61 -13.96
C PRO A 109 3.12 -13.39 -15.10
N GLY A 110 2.03 -14.17 -15.13
CA GLY A 110 1.02 -14.10 -16.20
C GLY A 110 0.36 -12.72 -16.35
N PRO A 111 -0.24 -12.14 -15.28
CA PRO A 111 -0.76 -10.78 -15.31
C PRO A 111 0.31 -9.73 -15.69
N LEU A 112 1.55 -9.89 -15.25
CA LEU A 112 2.63 -8.96 -15.58
C LEU A 112 2.94 -8.94 -17.08
N ASP A 113 2.96 -10.10 -17.73
CA ASP A 113 3.21 -10.19 -19.17
C ASP A 113 2.08 -9.54 -19.99
N LEU A 114 0.83 -9.70 -19.56
CA LEU A 114 -0.31 -8.98 -20.16
C LEU A 114 -0.17 -7.46 -20.01
N MET A 115 0.20 -6.98 -18.82
CA MET A 115 0.40 -5.54 -18.58
C MET A 115 1.54 -4.96 -19.44
N ARG A 116 2.63 -5.71 -19.63
CA ARG A 116 3.73 -5.34 -20.55
C ARG A 116 3.25 -5.26 -22.00
N ALA A 117 2.46 -6.24 -22.46
CA ALA A 117 1.91 -6.23 -23.82
C ALA A 117 0.98 -5.03 -24.08
N LEU A 118 0.13 -4.70 -23.09
CA LEU A 118 -0.71 -3.50 -23.12
C LEU A 118 0.14 -2.23 -23.18
N LYS A 119 1.14 -2.09 -22.30
CA LYS A 119 2.05 -0.95 -22.28
C LYS A 119 2.78 -0.78 -23.62
N GLN A 120 3.27 -1.88 -24.21
CA GLN A 120 3.96 -1.84 -25.50
C GLN A 120 3.05 -1.43 -26.66
N THR A 121 1.75 -1.76 -26.59
CA THR A 121 0.77 -1.41 -27.62
C THR A 121 0.42 0.07 -27.58
N PHE A 122 0.19 0.62 -26.38
CA PHE A 122 -0.23 2.01 -26.20
C PHE A 122 0.93 3.01 -26.08
N ASP A 123 2.12 2.56 -25.68
CA ASP A 123 3.33 3.38 -25.60
C ASP A 123 4.55 2.63 -26.18
N PRO A 124 4.59 2.39 -27.50
CA PRO A 124 5.68 1.65 -28.13
C PRO A 124 7.07 2.28 -27.96
N ARG A 125 7.12 3.58 -27.62
CA ARG A 125 8.37 4.33 -27.42
C ARG A 125 8.76 4.45 -25.94
N GLY A 126 7.93 3.98 -25.02
CA GLY A 126 8.20 4.04 -23.58
C GLY A 126 8.33 5.46 -23.02
N ILE A 127 7.67 6.45 -23.62
CA ILE A 127 7.82 7.87 -23.21
C ILE A 127 6.84 8.28 -22.11
N LEU A 128 5.77 7.52 -21.90
CA LEU A 128 4.76 7.84 -20.90
C LEU A 128 5.19 7.28 -19.54
N ASN A 129 5.77 8.16 -18.72
CA ASN A 129 6.11 7.91 -17.32
C ASN A 129 7.03 6.66 -17.14
N PRO A 130 8.26 6.69 -17.66
CA PRO A 130 9.14 5.52 -17.67
C PRO A 130 9.47 5.03 -16.26
N GLY A 131 9.42 3.71 -16.06
CA GLY A 131 9.75 3.06 -14.79
C GLY A 131 8.72 3.26 -13.68
N ARG A 132 7.49 3.70 -13.99
CA ARG A 132 6.49 4.14 -13.02
C ARG A 132 5.19 3.35 -13.13
N PHE A 133 5.28 2.06 -12.85
CA PHE A 133 4.16 1.18 -12.51
C PHE A 133 4.72 -0.16 -11.99
N VAL A 134 3.87 -1.19 -11.89
CA VAL A 134 4.25 -2.55 -11.51
C VAL A 134 5.48 -3.01 -12.29
N ALA A 135 6.50 -3.50 -11.60
CA ALA A 135 7.74 -4.00 -12.19
C ALA A 135 8.45 -3.02 -13.16
N GLY A 136 8.22 -1.72 -13.01
CA GLY A 136 8.88 -0.68 -13.80
C GLY A 136 8.39 -0.57 -15.25
N ILE A 137 7.20 -1.10 -15.56
CA ILE A 137 6.58 -0.91 -16.88
C ILE A 137 6.06 0.53 -17.06
#